data_AF-A0A1G2W6R4-F1
#
_entry.id   AF-A0A1G2W6R4-F1
#
_cell.length_a   1.000
_cell.length_b   1.000
_cell.length_c   1.000
_cell.angle_alpha   90.00
_cell.angle_beta   90.00
_cell.angle_gamma   90.00
#
_symmetry.space_group_name_H-M   'P 1'
#
loop_
_entity.id
_entity.type
_entity.pdbx_description
1 polymer ?
#
loop_
_entity_poly.entity_id
_entity_poly.type
_entity_poly.pdbx_seq_one_letter_code
_entity_poly.pdbx_strand_id
1 'polypeptide(L)'
;MIEDLERRMAEAAEAGDFETAALLRDAIARIRSGESGLREQKPGRMGLGSSQERYVADPSKPLPKKPDPMTAGHKPGGRRSKG
;
A
#
# COMPACT_ATOMS: atom_id res chain seq x y z
N MET A 1 -8.68 -11.14 22.55
CA MET A 1 -9.47 -10.93 21.29
C MET A 1 -9.50 -12.22 20.48
N ILE A 2 -8.34 -12.76 20.09
CA ILE A 2 -8.27 -14.07 19.42
C ILE A 2 -8.70 -15.18 20.38
N GLU A 3 -8.34 -15.09 21.67
CA GLU A 3 -8.73 -16.10 22.67
C GLU A 3 -10.25 -16.21 22.84
N ASP A 4 -10.97 -15.09 22.72
CA ASP A 4 -12.44 -15.08 22.78
C ASP A 4 -13.07 -15.73 21.54
N LEU A 5 -12.47 -15.53 20.36
CA LEU A 5 -12.91 -16.18 19.13
C LEU A 5 -12.64 -17.68 19.18
N GLU A 6 -11.51 -18.11 19.73
CA GLU A 6 -11.17 -19.51 19.92
C GLU A 6 -12.13 -20.20 20.88
N ARG A 7 -12.48 -19.54 22.00
CA ARG A 7 -13.48 -20.06 22.94
C ARG A 7 -14.84 -20.23 22.28
N ARG A 8 -15.32 -19.23 21.53
CA ARG A 8 -16.60 -19.30 20.81
C ARG A 8 -16.59 -20.37 19.71
N MET A 9 -15.45 -20.58 19.05
CA MET A 9 -15.30 -21.63 18.04
C MET A 9 -15.42 -23.02 18.68
N ALA A 10 -14.80 -23.22 19.85
CA ALA A 10 -14.93 -24.46 20.60
C ALA A 10 -16.37 -24.69 21.09
N GLU A 11 -17.03 -23.66 21.64
CA GLU A 11 -18.45 -23.73 22.04
C GLU A 11 -19.37 -24.10 20.87
N ALA A 12 -19.16 -23.51 19.69
CA ALA A 12 -19.92 -23.84 18.49
C ALA A 12 -19.68 -25.28 18.02
N ALA A 13 -18.43 -25.76 18.08
CA ALA A 13 -18.09 -27.14 17.72
C ALA A 13 -18.74 -28.16 18.67
N GLU A 14 -18.73 -27.89 19.99
CA GLU A 14 -19.40 -28.72 21.01
C GLU A 14 -20.93 -28.73 20.82
N ALA A 15 -21.51 -27.62 20.37
CA ALA A 15 -22.93 -27.52 20.04
C ALA A 15 -23.30 -28.19 18.70
N GLY A 16 -22.32 -28.68 17.93
CA GLY A 16 -22.52 -29.25 16.59
C GLY A 16 -22.77 -28.21 15.49
N ASP A 17 -22.57 -26.92 15.77
CA ASP A 17 -22.65 -25.83 14.80
C ASP A 17 -21.31 -25.66 14.07
N PHE A 18 -21.04 -26.59 13.17
CA PHE A 18 -19.79 -26.59 12.41
C PHE A 18 -19.69 -25.45 11.39
N GLU A 19 -20.82 -24.87 10.97
CA GLU A 19 -20.83 -23.72 10.08
C GLU A 19 -20.31 -22.48 10.80
N THR A 20 -20.82 -22.19 12.00
CA THR A 20 -20.31 -21.11 12.84
C THR A 20 -18.85 -21.35 13.24
N ALA A 21 -18.47 -22.59 13.59
CA ALA A 21 -17.09 -22.92 13.91
C ALA A 21 -16.14 -22.68 12.72
N ALA A 22 -16.54 -23.01 11.49
CA ALA A 22 -15.76 -22.75 10.29
C ALA A 22 -15.58 -21.25 10.02
N LEU A 23 -16.65 -20.46 10.15
CA LEU A 23 -16.58 -19.00 10.00
C LEU A 23 -15.63 -18.36 11.02
N LEU A 24 -15.66 -18.82 12.27
CA LEU A 24 -14.77 -18.35 13.32
C LEU A 24 -13.31 -18.74 13.05
N ARG A 25 -13.08 -19.98 12.58
CA ARG A 25 -11.74 -20.44 12.16
C ARG A 25 -11.16 -19.55 11.07
N ASP A 26 -11.95 -19.23 10.03
CA ASP A 26 -11.51 -18.40 8.92
C ASP A 26 -11.24 -16.96 9.36
N ALA A 27 -12.05 -16.42 10.28
CA ALA A 27 -11.81 -15.13 10.89
C ALA A 27 -10.51 -15.09 11.69
N ILE A 28 -10.24 -16.11 12.52
CA ILE A 28 -8.99 -16.26 13.28
C ILE A 28 -7.81 -16.36 12.32
N ALA A 29 -7.91 -17.18 11.26
CA ALA A 29 -6.86 -17.33 10.26
C ALA A 29 -6.54 -16.00 9.57
N ARG A 30 -7.56 -15.21 9.20
CA ARG A 30 -7.40 -13.89 8.59
C ARG A 30 -6.71 -12.88 9.50
N ILE A 31 -7.04 -12.90 10.80
CA ILE A 31 -6.38 -12.03 11.79
C ILE A 31 -4.93 -12.46 11.97
N ARG A 32 -4.65 -13.76 12.09
CA ARG A 32 -3.29 -14.30 12.27
C ARG A 32 -2.40 -14.12 11.03
N SER A 33 -2.95 -14.23 9.83
CA SER A 33 -2.21 -14.03 8.57
C SER A 33 -1.90 -12.56 8.29
N GLY A 34 -2.57 -11.63 8.99
CA GLY A 34 -2.46 -10.21 8.70
C GLY A 34 -3.10 -9.83 7.35
N GLU A 35 -3.91 -10.71 6.74
CA GLU A 35 -4.69 -10.44 5.52
C GLU A 35 -5.88 -9.50 5.75
N SER A 36 -5.86 -8.70 6.81
CA SER A 36 -6.60 -7.45 6.79
C SER A 36 -5.81 -6.45 5.96
N GLY A 37 -6.34 -6.02 4.81
CA GLY A 37 -5.82 -4.82 4.12
C GLY A 37 -5.80 -3.57 5.01
N LEU A 38 -6.35 -3.66 6.22
CA LEU A 38 -6.22 -2.75 7.33
C LEU A 38 -4.82 -2.87 7.96
N ARG A 39 -3.90 -2.03 7.48
CA ARG A 39 -2.66 -1.73 8.21
C ARG A 39 -2.98 -0.65 9.25
N GLU A 40 -2.36 -0.75 10.42
CA GLU A 40 -2.41 0.32 11.42
C GLU A 40 -2.01 1.66 10.77
N GLN A 41 -2.87 2.66 10.90
CA GLN A 41 -2.53 4.00 10.43
C GLN A 41 -1.36 4.50 11.26
N LYS A 42 -0.20 4.66 10.62
CA LYS A 42 0.92 5.35 11.26
C LYS A 42 0.55 6.82 11.47
N PRO A 43 0.63 7.36 12.70
CA PRO A 43 0.48 8.79 12.93
C PRO A 43 1.36 9.58 11.96
N GLY A 44 0.78 10.53 11.22
CA GLY A 44 1.45 11.35 10.20
C GLY A 44 1.20 10.95 8.73
N ARG A 45 0.43 9.89 8.45
CA ARG A 45 0.11 9.45 7.06
C ARG A 45 -1.24 9.92 6.52
N MET A 46 -2.11 10.49 7.34
CA MET A 46 -3.46 10.91 6.93
C MET A 46 -3.85 12.21 7.62
N GLY A 47 -4.10 13.25 6.83
CA GLY A 47 -4.59 14.54 7.32
C GLY A 47 -3.97 15.72 6.57
N LEU A 48 -4.81 16.70 6.24
CA LEU A 48 -4.39 18.05 5.83
C LEU A 48 -3.35 18.54 6.85
N GLY A 49 -2.06 18.54 6.49
CA GLY A 49 -0.95 18.68 7.45
C GLY A 49 0.18 17.65 7.33
N SER A 50 0.15 16.72 6.36
CA SER A 50 1.35 16.01 5.91
C SER A 50 2.32 16.95 5.18
N SER A 51 2.78 18.00 5.85
CA SER A 51 3.80 18.91 5.34
C SER A 51 5.15 18.21 5.35
N GLN A 52 5.38 17.34 4.37
CA GLN A 52 6.74 17.16 3.88
C GLN A 52 7.13 18.48 3.22
N GLU A 53 7.78 19.37 3.97
CA GLU A 53 8.30 20.63 3.41
C GLU A 53 9.28 20.38 2.26
N ARG A 54 9.93 19.21 2.25
CA ARG A 54 10.82 18.75 1.18
C ARG A 54 10.64 17.27 0.88
N TYR A 55 10.76 16.95 -0.40
CA TYR A 55 10.86 15.57 -0.89
C TYR A 55 12.11 14.90 -0.31
N VAL A 56 11.94 13.76 0.38
CA VAL A 56 13.05 12.91 0.84
C VAL A 56 13.27 11.83 -0.20
N ALA A 57 14.43 11.88 -0.88
CA ALA A 57 14.81 10.85 -1.84
C ALA A 57 15.15 9.54 -1.12
N ASP A 58 14.68 8.41 -1.66
CA ASP A 58 15.05 7.08 -1.21
C ASP A 58 16.55 6.82 -1.52
N PRO A 59 17.41 6.57 -0.52
CA PRO A 59 18.84 6.36 -0.76
C PRO A 59 19.14 5.12 -1.61
N SER A 60 18.22 4.14 -1.67
CA SER A 60 18.37 2.94 -2.51
C SER A 60 18.00 3.18 -3.98
N LYS A 61 17.41 4.34 -4.31
CA LYS A 61 16.92 4.70 -5.64
C LYS A 61 17.34 6.12 -6.00
N PRO A 62 18.57 6.33 -6.51
CA PRO A 62 19.01 7.64 -6.94
C PRO A 62 18.15 8.18 -8.10
N LEU A 63 17.88 9.49 -8.09
CA LEU A 63 17.16 10.17 -9.17
C LEU A 63 17.99 10.12 -10.47
N PRO A 64 17.33 10.09 -11.65
CA PRO A 64 18.03 10.18 -12.91
C PRO A 64 18.75 11.53 -13.05
N LYS A 65 19.87 11.52 -13.77
CA LYS A 65 20.63 12.75 -14.07
C LYS A 65 19.77 13.71 -14.86
N LYS A 66 19.82 15.01 -14.50
CA LYS A 66 19.15 16.07 -15.28
C LYS A 66 19.66 16.02 -16.73
N PRO A 67 18.77 16.04 -17.73
CA PRO A 67 19.20 16.00 -19.11
C PRO A 67 19.92 17.32 -19.48
N ASP A 68 20.77 17.26 -20.50
CA ASP A 68 21.56 18.42 -20.96
C ASP A 68 20.61 19.59 -21.32
N PRO A 69 20.91 20.86 -20.96
CA PRO A 69 20.09 22.02 -21.32
C PRO A 69 19.68 22.09 -22.81
N MET A 70 20.41 21.45 -23.74
CA MET A 70 20.07 21.38 -25.16
C MET A 70 19.08 20.26 -25.55
N THR A 71 18.53 19.50 -24.59
CA THR A 71 17.58 18.39 -24.86
C THR A 71 16.11 18.83 -24.94
N ALA A 72 15.81 20.11 -24.73
CA ALA A 72 14.48 20.66 -24.97
C ALA A 72 14.27 20.95 -26.46
N GLY A 73 13.94 19.91 -27.24
CA GLY A 73 13.19 20.02 -28.49
C GLY A 73 13.64 21.05 -29.53
N HIS A 74 14.80 20.83 -30.17
CA HIS A 74 15.02 21.42 -31.49
C HIS A 74 14.17 20.68 -32.53
N LYS A 75 13.08 21.30 -33.00
CA LYS A 75 12.55 20.97 -34.33
C LYS A 75 13.60 21.41 -35.35
N PRO A 76 14.05 20.56 -36.30
CA PRO A 76 14.87 21.04 -37.40
C PRO A 76 14.04 22.05 -38.18
N GLY A 77 14.34 23.34 -38.01
CA GLY A 77 13.71 24.41 -38.75
C GLY A 77 13.90 24.14 -40.23
N GLY A 78 12.80 23.96 -40.95
CA GLY A 78 12.80 23.76 -42.40
C GLY A 78 13.52 24.92 -43.08
N ARG A 79 14.77 24.71 -43.49
CA ARG A 79 15.48 25.66 -44.35
C ARG A 79 14.86 25.54 -45.73
N ARG A 80 13.95 26.46 -46.07
CA ARG A 80 13.55 26.71 -47.46
C ARG A 80 14.83 27.06 -48.22
N SER A 81 15.20 26.24 -49.20
CA SER A 81 16.16 26.64 -50.22
C SER A 81 15.55 27.84 -50.95
N LYS A 82 16.21 28.99 -50.89
CA LYS A 82 16.03 30.00 -51.93
C LYS A 82 17.00 29.64 -53.05
N GLY A 83 16.46 29.61 -54.26
CA GLY A 83 17.19 29.40 -55.50
C GLY A 83 18.18 30.50 -55.82
#